data_AF-A0A9E2Q3I6-F1
#
_entry.id   AF-A0A9E2Q3I6-F1
#
_cell.length_a   1.000
_cell.length_b   1.000
_cell.length_c   1.000
_cell.angle_alpha   90.00
_cell.angle_beta   90.00
_cell.angle_gamma   90.00
#
_symmetry.space_group_name_H-M   'P 1'
#
loop_
_entity.id
_entity.type
_entity.pdbx_description
1 polymer ?
#
loop_
_entity_poly.entity_id
_entity_poly.type
_entity_poly.pdbx_seq_one_letter_code
_entity_poly.pdbx_strand_id
1 'polypeptide(L)' 'MATDKKQPEWGLNIQKEVRNLMKKFKLSREDMASRLGVTMMTIYRWENGRTFPKSRLMIREFEKLKQELEKK' A
#
# COMPACT_ATOMS: atom_id res chain seq x y z
N MET A 1 0.93 17.53 18.85
CA MET A 1 2.03 17.06 17.98
C MET A 1 1.48 16.29 16.79
N ALA A 2 1.38 16.91 15.62
CA ALA A 2 1.28 16.16 14.37
C ALA A 2 2.71 15.72 14.03
N THR A 3 3.04 14.44 14.22
CA THR A 3 4.33 13.90 13.79
C THR A 3 4.44 14.13 12.28
N ASP A 4 5.42 14.93 11.87
CA ASP A 4 5.85 15.11 10.48
C ASP A 4 6.34 13.75 9.96
N LYS A 5 5.40 12.93 9.47
CA LYS A 5 5.72 11.60 8.93
C LYS A 5 6.21 11.79 7.51
N LYS A 6 7.50 12.08 7.36
CA LYS A 6 8.15 12.08 6.05
C LYS A 6 7.97 10.71 5.40
N GLN A 7 7.36 10.71 4.22
CA GLN A 7 7.36 9.53 3.35
C GLN A 7 8.82 9.18 3.05
N PRO A 8 9.22 7.92 3.12
CA PRO A 8 10.57 7.55 2.71
C PRO A 8 10.79 7.83 1.22
N GLU A 9 12.00 8.27 0.85
CA GLU A 9 12.38 8.69 -0.51
C GLU A 9 12.52 7.52 -1.49
N TRP A 10 11.52 6.62 -1.55
CA TRP A 10 11.48 5.53 -2.52
C TRP A 10 10.82 5.92 -3.84
N GLY A 11 10.44 7.20 -4.02
CA GLY A 11 9.74 7.71 -5.20
C GLY A 11 8.29 7.20 -5.36
N LEU A 12 7.85 6.25 -4.53
CA LEU A 12 6.53 5.61 -4.60
C LEU A 12 5.55 6.23 -3.58
N ASN A 13 4.50 6.88 -4.09
CA ASN A 13 3.39 7.35 -3.25
C ASN A 13 2.43 6.19 -2.94
N ILE A 14 2.76 5.39 -1.92
CA ILE A 14 1.98 4.22 -1.50
C ILE A 14 0.49 4.55 -1.28
N GLN A 15 0.19 5.71 -0.71
CA GLN A 15 -1.20 6.11 -0.47
C GLN A 15 -2.00 6.18 -1.78
N LYS A 16 -1.45 6.86 -2.79
CA LYS A 16 -2.08 7.01 -4.10
C LYS A 16 -2.16 5.67 -4.82
N GLU A 17 -1.09 4.89 -4.80
CA GLU A 17 -1.00 3.61 -5.49
C GLU A 17 -1.96 2.56 -4.93
N VAL A 18 -2.04 2.42 -3.60
CA VAL A 18 -2.99 1.52 -2.93
C VAL A 18 -4.43 1.85 -3.34
N ARG A 19 -4.82 3.12 -3.24
CA ARG A 19 -6.17 3.57 -3.62
C ARG A 19 -6.47 3.31 -5.09
N ASN A 20 -5.50 3.54 -5.96
CA ASN A 20 -5.66 3.34 -7.41
C ASN A 20 -5.82 1.86 -7.74
N LEU A 21 -5.00 0.98 -7.17
CA LEU A 21 -5.10 -0.47 -7.38
C LEU A 21 -6.44 -1.01 -6.90
N MET A 22 -6.86 -0.64 -5.69
CA MET A 22 -8.14 -1.10 -5.14
C MET A 22 -9.32 -0.67 -6.01
N LYS A 23 -9.33 0.57 -6.51
CA LYS A 23 -10.38 1.06 -7.42
C LYS A 23 -10.34 0.35 -8.78
N LYS A 24 -9.15 0.21 -9.37
CA LYS A 24 -8.96 -0.39 -10.70
C LYS A 24 -9.38 -1.86 -10.72
N PHE A 25 -9.04 -2.61 -9.67
CA PHE A 25 -9.29 -4.05 -9.58
C PHE A 25 -10.46 -4.43 -8.67
N LYS A 26 -11.24 -3.46 -8.19
CA LYS A 26 -12.37 -3.64 -7.26
C LYS A 26 -12.01 -4.49 -6.02
N LEU A 27 -10.79 -4.32 -5.50
CA LEU A 27 -10.32 -5.06 -4.33
C LEU A 27 -10.81 -4.40 -3.04
N SER A 28 -11.19 -5.22 -2.06
CA SER A 28 -11.43 -4.75 -0.69
C SER A 28 -10.10 -4.49 0.04
N ARG A 29 -10.18 -3.81 1.20
CA ARG A 29 -9.00 -3.63 2.07
C ARG A 29 -8.51 -4.97 2.63
N GLU A 30 -9.43 -5.89 2.90
CA GLU A 30 -9.11 -7.25 3.35
C GLU A 30 -8.39 -8.05 2.27
N ASP A 31 -8.84 -7.98 1.02
CA ASP A 31 -8.17 -8.67 -0.10
C ASP A 31 -6.74 -8.18 -0.27
N MET A 32 -6.54 -6.87 -0.23
CA MET A 32 -5.23 -6.27 -0.37
C MET A 32 -4.32 -6.60 0.82
N ALA A 33 -4.87 -6.59 2.03
CA ALA A 33 -4.16 -6.95 3.24
C ALA A 33 -3.71 -8.42 3.22
N SER A 34 -4.62 -9.33 2.84
CA SER A 34 -4.36 -10.77 2.71
C SER A 34 -3.23 -11.04 1.71
N ARG A 35 -3.29 -10.43 0.52
CA ARG A 35 -2.25 -10.57 -0.52
C ARG A 35 -0.88 -10.04 -0.09
N LEU A 36 -0.86 -9.02 0.76
CA LEU A 36 0.35 -8.38 1.25
C LEU A 36 0.84 -8.93 2.60
N GLY A 37 0.12 -9.90 3.20
CA GLY A 37 0.47 -10.46 4.51
C GLY A 37 0.42 -9.44 5.66
N VAL A 38 -0.44 -8.42 5.54
CA VAL A 38 -0.64 -7.39 6.57
C VAL A 38 -2.08 -7.37 7.06
N THR A 39 -2.36 -6.56 8.08
CA THR A 39 -3.75 -6.37 8.56
C THR A 39 -4.51 -5.36 7.70
N MET A 40 -5.84 -5.48 7.65
CA MET A 40 -6.72 -4.49 7.00
C MET A 40 -6.53 -3.08 7.58
N MET A 41 -6.27 -2.97 8.88
CA MET A 41 -5.94 -1.71 9.55
C MET A 41 -4.63 -1.08 9.04
N THR A 42 -3.64 -1.90 8.66
CA THR A 42 -2.40 -1.42 8.03
C THR A 42 -2.70 -0.74 6.69
N ILE A 43 -3.52 -1.37 5.84
CA ILE A 43 -3.94 -0.79 4.56
C ILE A 43 -4.73 0.51 4.77
N TYR A 44 -5.70 0.51 5.69
CA TYR A 44 -6.45 1.72 6.04
C TYR A 44 -5.53 2.88 6.46
N ARG A 45 -4.50 2.61 7.26
CA ARG A 45 -3.52 3.62 7.68
C ARG A 45 -2.68 4.13 6.51
N TRP A 46 -2.29 3.27 5.57
CA TRP A 46 -1.57 3.67 4.35
C TRP A 46 -2.44 4.55 3.45
N GLU A 47 -3.69 4.15 3.23
CA GLU A 47 -4.66 4.92 2.44
C GLU A 47 -4.93 6.30 3.03
N ASN A 48 -4.86 6.46 4.36
CA ASN A 48 -5.09 7.74 5.04
C ASN A 48 -3.80 8.51 5.32
N GLY A 49 -2.64 8.06 4.82
CA GLY A 49 -1.34 8.69 5.07
C GLY A 49 -0.93 8.67 6.56
N ARG A 50 -1.57 7.82 7.38
CA ARG A 50 -1.28 7.71 8.81
C ARG A 50 0.03 6.97 9.05
N THR A 51 0.38 6.01 8.21
CA THR A 51 1.65 5.28 8.25
C THR A 51 2.07 4.93 6.83
N PHE A 52 3.35 4.58 6.64
CA PHE A 52 3.88 4.10 5.36
C PHE A 52 4.67 2.81 5.60
N PRO A 53 4.84 1.95 4.57
CA PRO A 53 5.73 0.81 4.64
C PRO A 53 7.14 1.27 5.01
N LYS A 54 7.68 0.78 6.13
CA LYS A 54 9.04 1.13 6.57
C LYS A 54 10.11 0.21 5.98
N SER A 55 9.73 -1.00 5.61
CA SER A 55 10.65 -2.00 5.08
C SER A 55 10.65 -1.99 3.56
N ARG A 56 11.86 -2.03 2.96
CA ARG A 56 12.05 -2.20 1.52
C ARG A 56 11.44 -3.51 1.01
N LEU A 57 11.37 -4.55 1.86
CA LEU A 57 10.70 -5.80 1.52
C LEU A 57 9.21 -5.57 1.23
N MET A 58 8.53 -4.80 2.08
CA MET A 58 7.11 -4.50 1.93
C MET A 58 6.82 -3.72 0.63
N ILE A 59 7.73 -2.84 0.24
CA ILE A 59 7.63 -2.08 -1.02
C ILE A 59 7.78 -3.02 -2.21
N ARG A 60 8.74 -3.95 -2.17
CA ARG A 60 8.91 -4.97 -3.22
C ARG A 60 7.69 -5.87 -3.35
N GLU A 61 7.12 -6.33 -2.24
CA GLU A 61 5.89 -7.14 -2.28
C GLU A 61 4.72 -6.35 -2.87
N PHE A 62 4.60 -5.07 -2.54
CA PHE A 62 3.60 -4.18 -3.14
C PHE A 62 3.80 -4.02 -4.65
N GLU A 63 5.02 -3.76 -5.12
CA GLU A 63 5.34 -3.66 -6.54
C GLU A 63 5.06 -4.97 -7.29
N LYS A 64 5.39 -6.10 -6.68
CA LYS A 64 5.11 -7.44 -7.24
C LYS A 64 3.60 -7.67 -7.38
N LEU A 65 2.82 -7.35 -6.35
CA LEU A 65 1.36 -7.43 -6.39
C LEU A 65 0.78 -6.53 -7.49
N LYS A 66 1.30 -5.30 -7.63
CA LYS A 66 0.89 -4.39 -8.70
C LYS A 66 1.11 -5.02 -10.08
N GLN A 67 2.30 -5.57 -10.33
CA GLN A 67 2.61 -6.23 -11.60
C GLN A 67 1.74 -7.46 -11.85
N GLU A 68 1.43 -8.25 -10.82
CA GLU A 68 0.54 -9.41 -10.93
C GLU A 68 -0.87 -9.00 -11.38
N LEU A 69 -1.41 -7.95 -10.75
CA LEU A 69 -2.75 -7.45 -11.07
C LEU A 69 -2.81 -6.85 -12.48
N GLU A 70 -1.77 -6.14 -12.92
CA GLU A 70 -1.74 -5.51 -14.26
C GLU A 70 -1.46 -6.47 -15.42
N LYS A 71 -0.95 -7.68 -15.15
CA LYS A 71 -0.76 -8.73 -16.15
C LYS A 71 -2.03 -9.57 -16.40
N LYS A 72 -3.09 -9.35 -15.62
CA LYS A 72 -4.41 -9.99 -15.75
C LYS A 72 -5.37 -9.09 -16.49
#